data_AF-A0A955ZKP8-F1
#
_entry.id   AF-A0A955ZKP8-F1
#
_cell.length_a   1.000
_cell.length_b   1.000
_cell.length_c   1.000
_cell.angle_alpha   90.00
_cell.angle_beta   90.00
_cell.angle_gamma   90.00
#
_symmetry.space_group_name_H-M   'P 1'
#
loop_
_entity.id
_entity.type
_entity.pdbx_description
1 polymer ?
#
loop_
_entity_poly.entity_id
_entity_poly.type
_entity_poly.pdbx_seq_one_letter_code
_entity_poly.pdbx_strand_id
1 'polypeptide(L)'
;NLNAAKKTFGREYVEEKIRLRQRRRSDAEDTEDAADAEARDKQDRLVLALTTQGFKKAEAKKATEKLAREARTLSLQELLRRALALLVPR
;
A
#
# COMPACT_ATOMS: atom_id res chain seq x y z
N ASN A 1 27.19 -3.92 -46.81
CA ASN A 1 26.68 -4.49 -45.54
C ASN A 1 25.82 -3.49 -44.72
N LEU A 2 24.84 -2.83 -45.34
CA LEU A 2 23.94 -1.86 -44.65
C LEU A 2 22.75 -2.52 -43.93
N ASN A 3 22.43 -3.79 -44.24
CA ASN A 3 21.32 -4.53 -43.63
C ASN A 3 21.65 -5.10 -42.23
N ALA A 4 22.93 -5.27 -41.89
CA ALA A 4 23.34 -5.75 -40.56
C ALA A 4 23.19 -4.65 -39.50
N ALA A 5 23.58 -3.41 -39.82
CA ALA A 5 23.47 -2.27 -38.91
C ALA A 5 22.02 -1.89 -38.59
N LYS A 6 21.11 -1.92 -39.57
CA LYS A 6 19.68 -1.64 -39.33
C LYS A 6 18.99 -2.66 -38.41
N LYS A 7 19.47 -3.91 -38.39
CA LYS A 7 18.96 -4.96 -37.48
C LYS A 7 19.46 -4.79 -36.05
N THR A 8 20.66 -4.27 -35.83
CA THR A 8 21.22 -4.08 -34.48
C THR A 8 20.62 -2.86 -33.77
N PHE A 9 20.48 -1.71 -34.45
CA PHE A 9 19.88 -0.51 -33.85
C PHE A 9 18.40 -0.70 -33.46
N GLY A 10 17.62 -1.42 -34.29
CA GLY A 10 16.22 -1.73 -33.96
C GLY A 10 16.09 -2.75 -32.83
N ARG A 11 17.03 -3.70 -32.72
CA ARG A 11 17.03 -4.75 -31.69
C ARG A 11 17.38 -4.20 -30.32
N GLU A 12 18.45 -3.40 -30.20
CA GLU A 12 18.81 -2.75 -28.93
C GLU A 12 17.68 -1.85 -28.42
N TYR A 13 17.06 -1.06 -29.30
CA TYR A 13 15.96 -0.19 -28.92
C TYR A 13 14.74 -0.97 -28.39
N VAL A 14 14.42 -2.12 -29.00
CA VAL A 14 13.32 -2.98 -28.56
C VAL A 14 13.68 -3.69 -27.24
N GLU A 15 14.89 -4.23 -27.11
CA GLU A 15 15.38 -4.86 -25.87
C GLU A 15 15.39 -3.86 -24.70
N GLU A 16 15.79 -2.61 -24.94
CA GLU A 16 15.74 -1.54 -23.95
C GLU A 16 14.29 -1.17 -23.58
N LYS A 17 13.37 -1.07 -24.54
CA LYS A 17 11.95 -0.85 -24.24
C LYS A 17 11.32 -2.00 -23.47
N ILE A 18 11.69 -3.25 -23.75
CA ILE A 18 11.24 -4.43 -22.99
C ILE A 18 11.79 -4.35 -21.56
N ARG A 19 13.09 -4.07 -21.41
CA ARG A 19 13.74 -3.92 -20.10
C ARG A 19 13.11 -2.81 -19.26
N LEU A 20 12.80 -1.66 -19.87
CA LEU A 20 12.11 -0.56 -19.20
C LEU A 20 10.69 -0.92 -18.78
N ARG A 21 9.96 -1.70 -19.58
CA ARG A 21 8.62 -2.20 -19.23
C ARG A 21 8.67 -3.23 -18.10
N GLN A 22 9.66 -4.11 -18.11
CA GLN A 22 9.88 -5.09 -17.04
C GLN A 22 10.24 -4.38 -15.72
N ARG A 23 11.15 -3.41 -15.75
CA ARG A 23 11.54 -2.62 -14.58
C ARG A 23 10.35 -1.88 -13.96
N ARG A 24 9.51 -1.23 -14.78
CA ARG A 24 8.28 -0.56 -14.30
C ARG A 24 7.26 -1.52 -13.68
N ARG A 25 7.22 -2.79 -14.11
CA ARG A 25 6.35 -3.80 -13.49
C ARG A 25 6.86 -4.21 -12.12
N SER A 26 8.16 -4.49 -12.00
CA SER A 26 8.77 -4.84 -10.72
C SER A 26 8.67 -3.70 -9.71
N ASP A 27 8.95 -2.46 -10.13
CA ASP A 27 8.82 -1.30 -9.24
C ASP A 27 7.35 -1.13 -8.78
N ALA A 28 6.36 -1.38 -9.65
CA ALA A 28 4.95 -1.30 -9.28
C ALA A 28 4.51 -2.40 -8.30
N GLU A 29 4.96 -3.64 -8.50
CA GLU A 29 4.70 -4.77 -7.59
C GLU A 29 5.30 -4.51 -6.20
N ASP A 30 6.54 -4.00 -6.14
CA ASP A 30 7.20 -3.63 -4.88
C ASP A 30 6.48 -2.49 -4.15
N THR A 31 5.84 -1.57 -4.88
CA THR A 31 5.10 -0.45 -4.28
C THR A 31 3.73 -0.88 -3.73
N GLU A 32 3.05 -1.82 -4.40
CA GLU A 32 1.75 -2.35 -3.94
C GLU A 32 1.91 -3.19 -2.67
N ASP A 33 2.93 -4.04 -2.60
CA ASP A 33 3.22 -4.85 -1.41
C ASP A 33 3.62 -3.97 -0.20
N ALA A 34 4.41 -2.92 -0.42
CA ALA A 34 4.81 -1.99 0.63
C ALA A 34 3.62 -1.19 1.20
N ALA A 35 2.72 -0.71 0.34
CA ALA A 35 1.53 0.03 0.76
C ALA A 35 0.56 -0.86 1.56
N ASP A 36 0.44 -2.13 1.19
CA ASP A 36 -0.40 -3.09 1.92
C ASP A 36 0.20 -3.51 3.26
N ALA A 37 1.52 -3.65 3.34
CA ALA A 37 2.21 -3.83 4.61
C ALA A 37 2.03 -2.63 5.54
N GLU A 38 2.16 -1.40 5.02
CA GLU A 38 1.98 -0.17 5.80
C GLU A 38 0.53 -0.03 6.31
N ALA A 39 -0.46 -0.36 5.49
CA ALA A 39 -1.87 -0.35 5.90
C ALA A 39 -2.14 -1.34 7.04
N ARG A 40 -1.54 -2.54 7.00
CA ARG A 40 -1.65 -3.55 8.07
C ARG A 40 -0.98 -3.07 9.36
N ASP A 41 0.23 -2.50 9.29
CA ASP A 41 0.91 -1.96 10.46
C ASP A 41 0.10 -0.82 11.11
N LYS A 42 -0.50 0.06 10.30
CA LYS A 42 -1.42 1.09 10.82
C LYS A 42 -2.61 0.47 11.55
N GLN A 43 -3.21 -0.60 11.03
CA GLN A 43 -4.32 -1.29 11.70
C GLN A 43 -3.91 -1.88 13.05
N ASP A 44 -2.77 -2.57 13.11
CA ASP A 44 -2.27 -3.17 14.34
C ASP A 44 -1.99 -2.11 15.42
N ARG A 45 -1.38 -0.99 15.01
CA ARG A 45 -1.16 0.16 15.91
C ARG A 45 -2.45 0.78 16.42
N LEU A 46 -3.48 0.88 15.58
CA LEU A 46 -4.79 1.38 16.00
C LEU A 46 -5.46 0.45 16.98
N VAL A 47 -5.43 -0.87 16.73
CA VAL A 47 -5.97 -1.85 17.68
C VAL A 47 -5.27 -1.74 19.03
N LEU A 48 -3.94 -1.65 19.03
CA LEU A 48 -3.16 -1.47 20.25
C LEU A 48 -3.57 -0.19 20.99
N ALA A 49 -3.58 0.94 20.30
CA ALA A 49 -3.93 2.25 20.89
C ALA A 49 -5.34 2.25 21.51
N LEU A 50 -6.33 1.67 20.81
CA LEU A 50 -7.70 1.58 21.31
C LEU A 50 -7.78 0.63 22.52
N THR A 51 -7.07 -0.49 22.51
CA THR A 51 -7.03 -1.38 23.68
C THR A 51 -6.36 -0.75 24.90
N THR A 52 -5.32 0.07 24.69
CA THR A 52 -4.69 0.85 25.77
C THR A 52 -5.64 1.89 26.36
N GLN A 53 -6.55 2.42 25.54
CA GLN A 53 -7.61 3.32 26.01
C GLN A 53 -8.77 2.62 26.72
N GLY A 54 -8.75 1.28 26.82
CA GLY A 54 -9.75 0.50 27.55
C GLY A 54 -10.86 -0.11 26.68
N PHE A 55 -10.80 0.06 25.34
CA PHE A 55 -11.74 -0.62 24.45
C PHE A 55 -11.44 -2.12 24.36
N LYS A 56 -12.47 -2.95 24.20
CA LYS A 56 -12.27 -4.39 24.01
C LYS A 56 -11.54 -4.64 22.69
N LYS A 57 -10.56 -5.55 22.71
CA LYS A 57 -9.78 -5.91 21.50
C LYS A 57 -10.67 -6.29 20.31
N ALA A 58 -11.76 -7.00 20.54
CA ALA A 58 -12.72 -7.38 19.50
C ALA A 58 -13.42 -6.16 18.87
N GLU A 59 -13.80 -5.17 19.67
CA GLU A 59 -14.43 -3.93 19.21
C GLU A 59 -13.43 -3.05 18.46
N ALA A 60 -12.22 -2.90 19.00
CA ALA A 60 -11.13 -2.19 18.35
C ALA A 60 -10.78 -2.80 16.98
N LYS A 61 -10.71 -4.13 16.89
CA LYS A 61 -10.48 -4.83 15.62
C LYS A 61 -11.61 -4.58 14.61
N LYS A 62 -12.86 -4.69 15.05
CA LYS A 62 -14.03 -4.42 14.18
C LYS A 62 -14.08 -2.97 13.68
N ALA A 63 -13.69 -2.01 14.52
CA ALA A 63 -13.64 -0.60 14.12
C ALA A 63 -12.50 -0.32 13.11
N THR A 64 -11.33 -0.91 13.32
CA THR A 64 -10.16 -0.74 12.43
C THR A 64 -10.28 -1.50 11.11
N GLU A 65 -10.98 -2.64 11.08
CA GLU A 65 -11.34 -3.35 9.85
C GLU A 65 -12.21 -2.49 8.92
N LYS A 66 -13.15 -1.71 9.46
CA LYS A 66 -13.96 -0.77 8.66
C LYS A 66 -13.12 0.33 8.01
N LEU A 67 -11.97 0.65 8.59
CA LEU A 67 -11.05 1.70 8.12
C LEU A 67 -9.90 1.13 7.25
N ALA A 68 -9.92 -0.16 6.92
CA ALA A 68 -8.84 -0.82 6.17
C ALA A 68 -8.52 -0.13 4.84
N ARG A 69 -9.56 0.28 4.10
CA ARG A 69 -9.40 0.98 2.82
C ARG A 69 -8.83 2.39 2.98
N GLU A 70 -9.17 3.04 4.09
CA GLU A 70 -8.71 4.39 4.42
C GLU A 70 -7.28 4.39 4.96
N ALA A 71 -6.78 3.25 5.49
CA ALA A 71 -5.44 3.13 6.03
C ALA A 71 -4.32 3.34 4.98
N ARG A 72 -4.63 3.13 3.70
CA ARG A 72 -3.72 3.36 2.57
C ARG A 72 -3.50 4.85 2.28
N THR A 73 -4.45 5.71 2.65
CA THR A 73 -4.44 7.13 2.25
C THR A 73 -4.36 8.08 3.43
N LEU A 74 -4.94 7.71 4.56
CA LEU A 74 -5.00 8.57 5.75
C LEU A 74 -3.82 8.34 6.68
N SER A 75 -3.53 9.38 7.46
CA SER A 75 -2.54 9.31 8.53
C SER A 75 -3.06 8.48 9.72
N LEU A 76 -2.14 7.94 10.52
CA LEU A 76 -2.48 7.18 11.73
C LEU A 76 -3.36 7.99 12.70
N GLN A 77 -3.09 9.29 12.84
CA GLN A 77 -3.85 10.18 13.73
C GLN A 77 -5.30 10.37 13.26
N GLU A 78 -5.52 10.54 11.96
CA GLU A 78 -6.88 10.66 11.39
C GLU A 78 -7.67 9.37 11.55
N LEU A 79 -7.02 8.23 11.29
CA LEU A 79 -7.63 6.91 11.46
C LEU A 79 -8.01 6.68 12.93
N LEU A 80 -7.19 7.11 13.89
CA LEU A 80 -7.51 7.00 15.32
C LEU A 80 -8.75 7.83 15.68
N ARG A 81 -8.83 9.08 15.21
CA ARG A 81 -10.02 9.94 15.43
C ARG A 81 -11.27 9.30 14.84
N ARG A 82 -11.19 8.74 13.63
CA ARG A 82 -12.33 8.04 12.99
C ARG A 82 -12.71 6.77 13.74
N ALA A 83 -11.73 5.98 14.19
CA ALA A 83 -11.98 4.76 14.96
C ALA A 83 -12.68 5.07 16.29
N LEU A 84 -12.27 6.15 16.97
CA LEU A 84 -12.93 6.63 18.18
C LEU A 84 -14.36 7.09 17.91
N ALA A 85 -14.59 7.82 16.82
CA ALA A 85 -15.94 8.22 16.41
C ALA A 85 -16.86 7.03 16.08
N LEU A 86 -16.31 5.88 15.67
CA LEU A 86 -17.08 4.64 15.45
C LEU A 86 -17.39 3.89 16.75
N LEU A 87 -16.57 4.05 17.79
CA LEU A 87 -16.68 3.30 19.05
C LEU A 87 -17.44 4.06 20.13
N VAL A 88 -17.40 5.39 20.12
CA VAL A 88 -18.10 6.24 21.08
C VAL A 88 -19.42 6.69 20.47
N PRO A 89 -20.57 6.14 20.89
CA PRO A 89 -21.86 6.68 20.49
C PRO A 89 -21.99 8.10 21.04
N ARG A 90 -22.48 9.02 20.19
CA ARG A 90 -22.87 10.37 20.59
C ARG A 90 -24.18 10.35 21.36
#